data_AF-A0A077Z721-F1
#
_entry.id   AF-A0A077Z721-F1
#
_cell.length_a   1.000
_cell.length_b   1.000
_cell.length_c   1.000
_cell.angle_alpha   90.00
_cell.angle_beta   90.00
_cell.angle_gamma   90.00
#
_symmetry.space_group_name_H-M   'P 1'
#
loop_
_entity.id
_entity.type
_entity.pdbx_description
1 polymer ?
#
loop_
_entity_poly.entity_id
_entity_poly.type
_entity_poly.pdbx_seq_one_letter_code
_entity_poly.pdbx_strand_id
1 'polypeptide(L)'
;MKQPLNVYCVNALLLKKDGYADYVGAACYETKYSKENDVRQEDICDTWRYPGSEVPRFELPGEAKSLKSELLWYDPPQLEKRVHAPFEDPVSNPERWPKNTVERTGFKGFGNLKPGVNPVLYLVVLRGSNKDEEELLLEKEKSEYSLPQYYPKEPKVKKAFIKEKIDNITKEIGCGSESEKAFQNRKQLYKGYMVQDQNTDNAWIEGKIIQVHLDLSTCSALKPKDAGKHVWPALQQLLRWEEEERRNFGRSAKAFIAQAIYPRTLRHMAKTFSIKCSGRREAPYGITMRTFEVVECDCLTYIPQDGNAGELFASESAKQLRDEMGGTCSDDELLEIVDAKRLIHGGYLKDNLNTDNAWMEGFIIHLTDPNGNCFPLPPASESSRYNWLNLPMDGDGIDDYLSPLIKPLLANYK
;
A
#
# COMPACT_ATOMS: atom_id res chain seq x y z
N MET A 1 5.06 -24.96 -10.70
CA MET A 1 4.68 -23.61 -11.14
C MET A 1 3.63 -23.04 -10.19
N LYS A 2 3.93 -21.93 -9.49
CA LYS A 2 2.92 -21.18 -8.73
C LYS A 2 1.93 -20.53 -9.71
N GLN A 3 0.65 -20.50 -9.34
CA GLN A 3 -0.38 -19.88 -10.19
C GLN A 3 -0.11 -18.37 -10.33
N PRO A 4 -0.29 -17.78 -11.52
CA PRO A 4 -0.13 -16.34 -11.71
C PRO A 4 -1.14 -15.59 -10.84
N LEU A 5 -0.66 -14.50 -10.23
CA LEU A 5 -1.48 -13.62 -9.40
C LEU A 5 -1.89 -12.41 -10.21
N ASN A 6 -3.18 -12.07 -10.13
CA ASN A 6 -3.69 -10.84 -10.73
C ASN A 6 -3.43 -9.69 -9.77
N VAL A 7 -2.64 -8.72 -10.21
CA VAL A 7 -2.24 -7.55 -9.40
C VAL A 7 -2.80 -6.30 -10.03
N TYR A 8 -3.51 -5.53 -9.21
CA TYR A 8 -3.96 -4.21 -9.55
C TYR A 8 -3.04 -3.17 -8.92
N CYS A 9 -2.56 -2.23 -9.72
CA CYS A 9 -1.75 -1.11 -9.28
C CYS A 9 -2.38 0.22 -9.71
N VAL A 10 -2.42 1.16 -8.78
CA VAL A 10 -2.67 2.57 -9.04
C VAL A 10 -1.43 3.37 -8.66
N ASN A 11 -1.08 4.37 -9.46
CA ASN A 11 -0.13 5.39 -9.04
C ASN A 11 -0.59 6.78 -9.48
N ALA A 12 -0.10 7.79 -8.76
CA ALA A 12 -0.26 9.19 -9.07
C ALA A 12 1.12 9.83 -9.21
N LEU A 13 1.31 10.63 -10.26
CA LEU A 13 2.51 11.45 -10.44
C LEU A 13 2.10 12.90 -10.72
N LEU A 14 2.83 13.84 -10.14
CA LEU A 14 2.67 15.28 -10.38
C LEU A 14 3.44 15.65 -11.65
N LEU A 15 2.75 16.23 -12.63
CA LEU A 15 3.35 16.63 -13.90
C LEU A 15 4.07 17.96 -13.75
N LYS A 16 5.33 18.01 -14.20
CA LYS A 16 6.15 19.21 -14.25
C LYS A 16 6.15 19.81 -15.66
N LYS A 17 6.47 21.11 -15.74
CA LYS A 17 6.50 21.88 -17.00
C LYS A 17 7.50 21.36 -18.02
N ASP A 18 8.54 20.66 -17.58
CA ASP A 18 9.62 20.08 -18.39
C ASP A 18 9.29 18.67 -18.91
N GLY A 19 8.07 18.18 -18.70
CA GLY A 19 7.61 16.85 -19.13
C GLY A 19 8.03 15.71 -18.19
N TYR A 20 8.77 16.02 -17.12
CA TYR A 20 9.04 15.08 -16.04
C TYR A 20 7.84 14.97 -15.10
N ALA A 21 7.84 13.93 -14.26
CA ALA A 21 6.80 13.74 -13.27
C ALA A 21 7.40 13.34 -11.92
N ASP A 22 6.92 13.97 -10.85
CA ASP A 22 7.30 13.64 -9.48
C ASP A 22 6.36 12.57 -8.91
N TYR A 23 6.93 11.67 -8.13
CA TYR A 23 6.16 10.66 -7.43
C TYR A 23 5.22 11.30 -6.39
N VAL A 24 3.94 10.92 -6.42
CA VAL A 24 2.94 11.36 -5.44
C VAL A 24 2.46 10.21 -4.57
N GLY A 25 2.22 9.04 -5.18
CA GLY A 25 1.86 7.84 -4.44
C GLY A 25 1.61 6.64 -5.34
N ALA A 26 1.63 5.45 -4.76
CA ALA A 26 1.27 4.21 -5.42
C ALA A 26 0.66 3.19 -4.43
N ALA A 27 -0.22 2.36 -4.93
CA ALA A 27 -0.72 1.18 -4.22
C ALA A 27 -0.85 0.00 -5.19
N CYS A 28 -0.38 -1.18 -4.78
CA CYS A 28 -0.49 -2.42 -5.54
C CYS A 28 -1.02 -3.53 -4.64
N TYR A 29 -2.04 -4.25 -5.11
CA TYR A 29 -2.66 -5.34 -4.36
C TYR A 29 -3.15 -6.46 -5.28
N GLU A 30 -3.20 -7.67 -4.74
CA GLU A 30 -3.80 -8.80 -5.44
C GLU A 30 -5.32 -8.59 -5.57
N THR A 31 -5.85 -8.88 -6.75
CA THR A 31 -7.29 -8.80 -6.99
C THR A 31 -7.78 -10.00 -7.78
N LYS A 32 -8.97 -10.50 -7.45
CA LYS A 32 -9.70 -11.45 -8.30
C LYS A 32 -10.52 -10.74 -9.38
N TYR A 33 -10.77 -9.44 -9.20
CA TYR A 33 -11.69 -8.63 -10.00
C TYR A 33 -10.96 -7.44 -10.62
N SER A 34 -11.05 -7.25 -11.94
CA SER A 34 -10.68 -5.97 -12.55
C SER A 34 -11.79 -4.95 -12.26
N LYS A 35 -11.66 -4.16 -11.19
CA LYS A 35 -12.60 -3.09 -10.82
C LYS A 35 -12.80 -1.99 -11.88
N GLU A 36 -12.10 -2.09 -13.02
CA GLU A 36 -12.17 -1.13 -14.13
C GLU A 36 -13.55 -0.97 -14.76
N ASN A 37 -14.50 -1.89 -14.55
CA ASN A 37 -15.83 -1.75 -15.14
C ASN A 37 -16.78 -0.80 -14.38
N ASP A 38 -16.49 -0.44 -13.13
CA ASP A 38 -17.45 0.35 -12.33
C ASP A 38 -17.13 1.86 -12.31
N VAL A 39 -15.86 2.26 -12.47
CA VAL A 39 -15.47 3.67 -12.37
C VAL A 39 -15.32 4.26 -13.77
N ARG A 40 -16.21 5.19 -14.13
CA ARG A 40 -16.08 5.95 -15.39
C ARG A 40 -14.84 6.83 -15.27
N GLN A 41 -13.98 6.82 -16.29
CA GLN A 41 -12.73 7.61 -16.27
C GLN A 41 -12.98 9.11 -16.05
N GLU A 42 -14.14 9.57 -16.52
CA GLU A 42 -14.64 10.94 -16.38
C GLU A 42 -14.88 11.35 -14.92
N ASP A 43 -15.24 10.38 -14.07
CA ASP A 43 -15.61 10.60 -12.67
C ASP A 43 -14.41 10.44 -11.72
N ILE A 44 -13.20 10.15 -12.21
CA ILE A 44 -12.07 9.90 -11.29
C ILE A 44 -11.54 11.22 -10.73
N CYS A 45 -11.39 12.25 -11.55
CA CYS A 45 -10.79 13.51 -11.11
C CYS A 45 -11.63 14.27 -10.07
N ASP A 46 -12.94 14.10 -10.08
CA ASP A 46 -13.87 14.75 -9.14
C ASP A 46 -14.18 13.86 -7.92
N THR A 47 -14.14 12.53 -8.04
CA THR A 47 -14.42 11.62 -6.92
C THR A 47 -13.17 11.17 -6.15
N TRP A 48 -12.04 10.92 -6.81
CA TRP A 48 -10.82 10.39 -6.17
C TRP A 48 -9.93 11.51 -5.62
N ARG A 49 -10.48 12.31 -4.71
CA ARG A 49 -9.78 13.45 -4.11
C ARG A 49 -10.03 13.56 -2.62
N TYR A 50 -9.03 14.09 -1.91
CA TYR A 50 -9.21 14.41 -0.51
C TYR A 50 -10.10 15.67 -0.36
N PRO A 51 -11.13 15.67 0.52
CA PRO A 51 -12.05 16.80 0.67
C PRO A 51 -11.35 18.13 0.92
N GLY A 52 -11.76 19.18 0.19
CA GLY A 52 -11.17 20.51 0.30
C GLY A 52 -9.76 20.64 -0.28
N SER A 53 -9.27 19.62 -0.99
CA SER A 53 -7.99 19.61 -1.68
C SER A 53 -8.12 19.11 -3.13
N GLU A 54 -7.06 19.35 -3.90
CA GLU A 54 -6.86 18.84 -5.25
C GLU A 54 -5.86 17.66 -5.28
N VAL A 55 -5.41 17.21 -4.11
CA VAL A 55 -4.54 16.02 -4.01
C VAL A 55 -5.41 14.77 -4.10
N PRO A 56 -5.04 13.79 -4.95
CA PRO A 56 -5.85 12.61 -5.17
C PRO A 56 -5.90 11.72 -3.92
N ARG A 57 -7.03 11.03 -3.71
CA ARG A 57 -7.19 9.93 -2.75
C ARG A 57 -7.44 8.65 -3.54
N PHE A 58 -6.67 7.60 -3.28
CA PHE A 58 -6.91 6.33 -3.95
C PHE A 58 -8.15 5.65 -3.39
N GLU A 59 -9.11 5.31 -4.25
CA GLU A 59 -10.24 4.50 -3.82
C GLU A 59 -9.85 3.02 -3.78
N LEU A 60 -9.78 2.48 -2.57
CA LEU A 60 -9.40 1.10 -2.31
C LEU A 60 -10.64 0.20 -2.20
N PRO A 61 -10.62 -1.03 -2.75
CA PRO A 61 -11.61 -2.05 -2.41
C PRO A 61 -11.61 -2.39 -0.92
N GLY A 62 -12.72 -2.92 -0.41
CA GLY A 62 -12.85 -3.29 1.00
C GLY A 62 -11.76 -4.26 1.46
N GLU A 63 -11.35 -5.19 0.58
CA GLU A 63 -10.25 -6.12 0.82
C GLU A 63 -8.91 -5.39 1.00
N ALA A 64 -8.61 -4.38 0.17
CA ALA A 64 -7.38 -3.60 0.25
C ALA A 64 -7.41 -2.55 1.39
N LYS A 65 -8.60 -2.10 1.80
CA LYS A 65 -8.78 -1.22 2.97
C LYS A 65 -8.44 -1.94 4.28
N SER A 66 -8.73 -3.22 4.39
CA SER A 66 -8.46 -4.00 5.61
C SER A 66 -6.98 -4.05 5.97
N LEU A 67 -6.59 -3.66 7.19
CA LEU A 67 -5.19 -3.76 7.63
C LEU A 67 -4.65 -5.20 7.67
N LYS A 68 -5.54 -6.20 7.65
CA LYS A 68 -5.18 -7.61 7.60
C LYS A 68 -4.80 -8.08 6.19
N SER A 69 -5.09 -7.31 5.15
CA SER A 69 -4.65 -7.66 3.81
C SER A 69 -3.20 -7.25 3.60
N GLU A 70 -2.45 -8.15 2.97
CA GLU A 70 -1.11 -7.88 2.50
C GLU A 70 -1.19 -7.19 1.15
N LEU A 71 -0.66 -5.97 1.09
CA LEU A 71 -0.53 -5.20 -0.13
C LEU A 71 0.90 -5.39 -0.60
N LEU A 72 1.08 -5.53 -1.92
CA LEU A 72 2.42 -5.60 -2.52
C LEU A 72 3.14 -4.27 -2.36
N TRP A 73 2.39 -3.17 -2.44
CA TRP A 73 2.92 -1.84 -2.22
C TRP A 73 1.82 -0.92 -1.68
N TYR A 74 2.18 -0.06 -0.72
CA TYR A 74 1.26 0.95 -0.20
C TYR A 74 2.01 2.19 0.28
N ASP A 75 2.01 3.22 -0.56
CA ASP A 75 2.47 4.58 -0.24
C ASP A 75 1.54 5.59 -0.92
N PRO A 76 0.35 5.86 -0.36
CA PRO A 76 -0.65 6.70 -1.01
C PRO A 76 -0.27 8.20 -0.99
N PRO A 77 -1.00 9.05 -1.73
CA PRO A 77 -0.82 10.51 -1.70
C PRO A 77 -1.04 11.10 -0.29
N GLN A 78 -0.48 12.30 -0.06
CA GLN A 78 -0.62 13.07 1.19
C GLN A 78 -0.60 14.58 0.91
N LEU A 79 -1.14 15.41 1.81
CA LEU A 79 -1.09 16.88 1.68
C LEU A 79 0.23 17.46 2.19
N GLU A 80 0.74 16.89 3.27
CA GLU A 80 1.92 17.32 3.96
C GLU A 80 3.15 17.08 3.09
N LYS A 81 4.10 18.03 3.10
CA LYS A 81 5.35 17.83 2.36
C LYS A 81 6.09 16.62 2.95
N ARG A 82 6.57 15.75 2.06
CA ARG A 82 7.52 14.69 2.39
C ARG A 82 8.87 15.34 2.71
N VAL A 83 9.04 15.87 3.91
CA VAL A 83 10.30 16.47 4.36
C VAL A 83 11.05 15.41 5.18
N HIS A 84 12.35 15.25 4.90
CA HIS A 84 13.27 14.56 5.81
C HIS A 84 13.50 15.47 7.02
N ALA A 85 12.59 15.42 7.99
CA ALA A 85 12.80 16.11 9.25
C ALA A 85 13.76 15.32 10.15
N PRO A 86 14.50 15.97 11.05
CA PRO A 86 15.24 15.31 12.11
C PRO A 86 14.33 14.36 12.89
N PHE A 87 14.81 13.15 13.22
CA PHE A 87 14.02 12.03 13.78
C PHE A 87 13.19 12.40 15.03
N GLU A 88 13.61 13.42 15.77
CA GLU A 88 13.04 13.82 17.06
C GLU A 88 11.69 14.54 16.97
N ASP A 89 11.36 15.19 15.85
CA ASP A 89 10.10 15.94 15.71
C ASP A 89 8.95 15.00 15.29
N PRO A 90 7.99 14.67 16.18
CA PRO A 90 6.91 13.72 15.87
C PRO A 90 5.88 14.26 14.88
N VAL A 91 5.77 15.59 14.70
CA VAL A 91 4.87 16.18 13.70
C VAL A 91 5.55 16.18 12.34
N SER A 92 6.85 16.47 12.31
CA SER A 92 7.61 16.55 11.06
C SER A 92 8.15 15.20 10.58
N ASN A 93 8.20 14.17 11.43
CA ASN A 93 8.68 12.83 11.09
C ASN A 93 7.51 11.86 10.81
N PRO A 94 7.30 11.44 9.54
CA PRO A 94 6.23 10.54 9.16
C PRO A 94 6.25 9.17 9.85
N GLU A 95 7.41 8.69 10.29
CA GLU A 95 7.54 7.40 10.98
C GLU A 95 6.91 7.40 12.38
N ARG A 96 6.76 8.58 12.99
CA ARG A 96 6.14 8.76 14.31
C ARG A 96 4.66 9.12 14.24
N TRP A 97 4.12 9.29 13.04
CA TRP A 97 2.72 9.61 12.89
C TRP A 97 1.84 8.49 13.43
N PRO A 98 0.75 8.81 14.15
CA PRO A 98 -0.22 7.81 14.56
C PRO A 98 -0.74 7.09 13.31
N LYS A 99 -0.97 5.78 13.41
CA LYS A 99 -1.48 4.96 12.30
C LYS A 99 -2.92 4.59 12.58
N ASN A 100 -3.78 4.78 11.59
CA ASN A 100 -5.17 4.35 11.64
C ASN A 100 -5.19 2.83 11.83
N THR A 101 -5.79 2.37 12.93
CA THR A 101 -5.81 0.96 13.31
C THR A 101 -7.04 0.22 12.80
N VAL A 102 -7.89 0.87 12.00
CA VAL A 102 -9.13 0.30 11.46
C VAL A 102 -8.97 -0.06 9.98
N GLU A 103 -8.51 0.89 9.17
CA GLU A 103 -8.41 0.72 7.72
C GLU A 103 -7.32 1.59 7.11
N ARG A 104 -6.91 1.22 5.91
CA ARG A 104 -6.22 2.07 4.94
C ARG A 104 -7.24 2.94 4.24
N THR A 105 -7.00 4.25 4.17
CA THR A 105 -7.95 5.18 3.55
C THR A 105 -7.58 5.53 2.11
N GLY A 106 -6.39 5.15 1.67
CA GLY A 106 -5.85 5.56 0.36
C GLY A 106 -5.30 6.99 0.38
N PHE A 107 -5.04 7.54 1.57
CA PHE A 107 -4.47 8.87 1.76
C PHE A 107 -3.69 8.95 3.08
N LYS A 108 -2.41 9.34 3.01
CA LYS A 108 -1.53 9.47 4.17
C LYS A 108 -1.51 10.91 4.69
N GLY A 109 -1.01 11.08 5.91
CA GLY A 109 -0.93 12.37 6.58
C GLY A 109 -2.18 12.70 7.38
N PHE A 110 -2.38 13.97 7.74
CA PHE A 110 -3.47 14.40 8.62
C PHE A 110 -4.56 15.14 7.86
N GLY A 111 -4.22 15.73 6.72
CA GLY A 111 -5.17 16.42 5.86
C GLY A 111 -5.73 17.66 6.56
N ASN A 112 -7.06 17.69 6.72
CA ASN A 112 -7.76 18.76 7.44
C ASN A 112 -8.01 18.43 8.93
N LEU A 113 -7.52 17.29 9.40
CA LEU A 113 -7.72 16.81 10.77
C LEU A 113 -6.45 17.01 11.62
N LYS A 114 -6.59 16.80 12.93
CA LYS A 114 -5.44 16.69 13.83
C LYS A 114 -4.85 15.28 13.77
N PRO A 115 -3.55 15.08 14.03
CA PRO A 115 -2.95 13.75 14.09
C PRO A 115 -3.73 12.81 15.04
N GLY A 116 -4.04 11.61 14.55
CA GLY A 116 -4.72 10.56 15.31
C GLY A 116 -6.23 10.73 15.41
N VAL A 117 -6.78 10.45 16.59
CA VAL A 117 -8.23 10.43 16.82
C VAL A 117 -8.81 11.84 16.93
N ASN A 118 -9.81 12.11 16.10
CA ASN A 118 -10.59 13.35 16.09
C ASN A 118 -12.01 13.05 16.59
N PRO A 119 -12.34 13.40 17.83
CA PRO A 119 -13.62 13.06 18.41
C PRO A 119 -14.77 13.89 17.81
N VAL A 120 -15.92 13.24 17.60
CA VAL A 120 -17.17 13.91 17.17
C VAL A 120 -18.40 13.36 17.91
N LEU A 121 -19.36 14.22 18.19
CA LEU A 121 -20.68 13.86 18.72
C LEU A 121 -21.73 14.22 17.69
N TYR A 122 -22.51 13.23 17.24
CA TYR A 122 -23.74 13.44 16.49
C TYR A 122 -24.94 13.32 17.42
N LEU A 123 -25.89 14.26 17.30
CA LEU A 123 -27.17 14.19 18.00
C LEU A 123 -28.29 13.84 17.04
N VAL A 124 -29.04 12.78 17.36
CA VAL A 124 -30.32 12.45 16.72
C VAL A 124 -31.41 12.98 17.64
N VAL A 125 -31.93 14.17 17.32
CA VAL A 125 -32.98 14.81 18.13
C VAL A 125 -34.33 14.56 17.48
N LEU A 126 -35.16 13.78 18.15
CA LEU A 126 -36.52 13.50 17.75
C LEU A 126 -37.49 14.28 18.63
N ARG A 127 -38.60 14.76 18.06
CA ARG A 127 -39.72 15.31 18.84
C ARG A 127 -41.04 14.73 18.37
N GLY A 128 -41.96 14.49 19.30
CA GLY A 128 -43.27 13.91 19.01
C GLY A 128 -43.69 12.92 20.09
N SER A 129 -45.00 12.75 20.28
CA SER A 129 -45.57 11.83 21.28
C SER A 129 -45.83 10.43 20.72
N ASN A 130 -46.07 10.31 19.41
CA ASN A 130 -46.41 9.08 18.73
C ASN A 130 -45.47 8.86 17.53
N LYS A 131 -45.16 7.59 17.21
CA LYS A 131 -44.25 7.22 16.12
C LYS A 131 -44.61 7.82 14.76
N ASP A 132 -45.90 8.02 14.50
CA ASP A 132 -46.39 8.54 13.22
C ASP A 132 -46.26 10.08 13.11
N GLU A 133 -45.90 10.75 14.20
CA GLU A 133 -45.75 12.21 14.28
C GLU A 133 -44.34 12.60 14.78
N GLU A 134 -43.36 11.69 14.70
CA GLU A 134 -41.98 11.98 15.07
C GLU A 134 -41.30 12.84 14.01
N GLU A 135 -40.72 13.96 14.44
CA GLU A 135 -39.92 14.84 13.60
C GLU A 135 -38.44 14.74 13.97
N LEU A 136 -37.58 14.67 12.96
CA LEU A 136 -36.12 14.67 13.12
C LEU A 136 -35.55 16.08 12.92
N LEU A 137 -34.77 16.55 13.89
CA LEU A 137 -34.01 17.78 13.75
C LEU A 137 -32.80 17.55 12.85
N LEU A 138 -32.69 18.39 11.82
CA LEU A 138 -31.57 18.41 10.89
C LEU A 138 -30.99 19.83 10.82
N GLU A 139 -29.67 19.93 10.75
CA GLU A 139 -28.96 21.16 10.41
C GLU A 139 -28.94 21.29 8.89
N LYS A 140 -29.48 22.41 8.39
CA LYS A 140 -29.42 22.75 6.98
C LYS A 140 -28.18 23.60 6.72
N GLU A 141 -27.33 23.11 5.83
CA GLU A 141 -26.24 23.89 5.25
C GLU A 141 -26.45 23.99 3.74
N LYS A 142 -26.74 25.21 3.25
CA LYS A 142 -27.09 25.49 1.86
C LYS A 142 -28.25 24.59 1.37
N SER A 143 -27.96 23.53 0.63
CA SER A 143 -28.92 22.59 0.03
C SER A 143 -28.90 21.20 0.69
N GLU A 144 -27.99 20.95 1.62
CA GLU A 144 -27.81 19.67 2.28
C GLU A 144 -28.34 19.71 3.71
N TYR A 145 -28.83 18.57 4.18
CA TYR A 145 -29.28 18.37 5.55
C TYR A 145 -28.38 17.35 6.22
N SER A 146 -27.96 17.64 7.44
CA SER A 146 -27.10 16.75 8.24
C SER A 146 -27.59 16.69 9.68
N LEU A 147 -27.12 15.68 10.42
CA LEU A 147 -27.37 15.63 11.87
C LEU A 147 -26.49 16.69 12.56
N PRO A 148 -27.00 17.36 13.62
CA PRO A 148 -26.20 18.23 14.46
C PRO A 148 -24.91 17.55 14.93
N GLN A 149 -23.78 18.20 14.66
CA GLN A 149 -22.44 17.66 14.91
C GLN A 149 -21.60 18.58 15.80
N TYR A 150 -20.90 17.99 16.77
CA TYR A 150 -20.11 18.74 17.74
C TYR A 150 -18.74 18.12 17.98
N TYR A 151 -17.70 18.96 17.95
CA TYR A 151 -16.31 18.56 18.11
C TYR A 151 -15.77 18.99 19.49
N PRO A 152 -15.57 18.07 20.44
CA PRO A 152 -14.96 18.42 21.72
C PRO A 152 -13.47 18.76 21.55
N LYS A 153 -12.96 19.63 22.42
CA LYS A 153 -11.52 19.93 22.50
C LYS A 153 -10.72 18.77 23.09
N GLU A 154 -11.36 17.97 23.92
CA GLU A 154 -10.79 16.80 24.57
C GLU A 154 -10.80 15.58 23.64
N PRO A 155 -9.86 14.62 23.78
CA PRO A 155 -9.71 13.48 22.86
C PRO A 155 -10.86 12.47 22.87
N LYS A 156 -11.85 12.63 23.77
CA LYS A 156 -13.00 11.73 23.89
C LYS A 156 -14.28 12.50 24.18
N VAL A 157 -15.39 12.03 23.62
CA VAL A 157 -16.73 12.55 23.94
C VAL A 157 -17.16 12.09 25.33
N LYS A 158 -16.99 12.95 26.34
CA LYS A 158 -17.36 12.71 27.74
C LYS A 158 -18.84 13.02 28.03
N LYS A 159 -19.36 12.48 29.14
CA LYS A 159 -20.75 12.67 29.58
C LYS A 159 -21.11 14.15 29.79
N ALA A 160 -20.21 14.94 30.37
CA ALA A 160 -20.42 16.38 30.59
C ALA A 160 -20.59 17.15 29.28
N PHE A 161 -19.76 16.85 28.27
CA PHE A 161 -19.87 17.45 26.93
C PHE A 161 -21.20 17.10 26.26
N ILE A 162 -21.66 15.85 26.37
CA ILE A 162 -22.97 15.44 25.85
C ILE A 162 -24.10 16.23 26.51
N LYS A 163 -24.06 16.39 27.85
CA LYS A 163 -25.04 17.20 28.59
C LYS A 163 -25.05 18.64 28.09
N GLU A 164 -23.87 19.26 28.02
CA GLU A 164 -23.71 20.64 27.55
C GLU A 164 -24.35 20.84 26.16
N LYS A 165 -24.09 19.93 25.21
CA LYS A 165 -24.65 20.06 23.84
C LYS A 165 -26.16 19.81 23.78
N ILE A 166 -26.69 18.88 24.58
CA ILE A 166 -28.15 18.70 24.72
C ILE A 166 -28.78 19.95 25.33
N ASP A 167 -28.16 20.57 26.32
CA ASP A 167 -28.67 21.80 26.96
C ASP A 167 -28.70 22.97 25.99
N ASN A 168 -27.65 23.11 25.16
CA ASN A 168 -27.59 24.16 24.15
C ASN A 168 -28.65 23.96 23.09
N ILE A 169 -28.72 22.76 22.48
CA ILE A 169 -29.65 22.53 21.36
C ILE A 169 -31.11 22.61 21.81
N THR A 170 -31.44 22.09 23.00
CA THR A 170 -32.81 22.21 23.55
C THR A 170 -33.19 23.66 23.85
N LYS A 171 -32.27 24.49 24.34
CA LYS A 171 -32.51 25.93 24.49
C LYS A 171 -32.70 26.62 23.14
N GLU A 172 -31.88 26.31 22.15
CA GLU A 172 -31.93 26.91 20.81
C GLU A 172 -33.25 26.63 20.08
N ILE A 173 -33.79 25.41 20.22
CA ILE A 173 -35.08 25.02 19.60
C ILE A 173 -36.30 25.30 20.50
N GLY A 174 -36.12 25.96 21.65
CA GLY A 174 -37.22 26.33 22.55
C GLY A 174 -37.76 25.21 23.44
N CYS A 175 -37.07 24.08 23.57
CA CYS A 175 -37.41 22.94 24.44
C CYS A 175 -36.55 22.87 25.72
N GLY A 176 -36.04 24.01 26.22
CA GLY A 176 -35.05 24.04 27.30
C GLY A 176 -35.46 23.34 28.60
N SER A 177 -36.76 23.25 28.89
CA SER A 177 -37.30 22.52 30.06
C SER A 177 -37.11 21.01 29.97
N GLU A 178 -37.04 20.44 28.77
CA GLU A 178 -36.89 18.99 28.56
C GLU A 178 -35.43 18.53 28.62
N SER A 179 -34.46 19.45 28.64
CA SER A 179 -33.01 19.17 28.64
C SER A 179 -32.61 18.03 29.58
N GLU A 180 -33.05 18.08 30.84
CA GLU A 180 -32.65 17.10 31.85
C GLU A 180 -33.25 15.73 31.56
N LYS A 181 -34.55 15.67 31.28
CA LYS A 181 -35.27 14.44 30.92
C LYS A 181 -34.69 13.83 29.64
N ALA A 182 -34.45 14.64 28.62
CA ALA A 182 -33.85 14.24 27.35
C ALA A 182 -32.45 13.66 27.56
N PHE A 183 -31.64 14.30 28.42
CA PHE A 183 -30.33 13.77 28.78
C PHE A 183 -30.41 12.47 29.55
N GLN A 184 -31.26 12.34 30.56
CA GLN A 184 -31.36 11.10 31.36
C GLN A 184 -31.85 9.93 30.50
N ASN A 185 -32.80 10.16 29.60
CA ASN A 185 -33.41 9.15 28.73
C ASN A 185 -32.67 8.95 27.40
N ARG A 186 -31.52 9.60 27.20
CA ARG A 186 -30.75 9.51 25.96
C ARG A 186 -30.34 8.06 25.67
N LYS A 187 -30.34 7.69 24.39
CA LYS A 187 -29.87 6.39 23.92
C LYS A 187 -28.59 6.56 23.12
N GLN A 188 -27.53 5.83 23.47
CA GLN A 188 -26.35 5.77 22.62
C GLN A 188 -26.60 4.75 21.50
N LEU A 189 -26.68 5.24 20.27
CA LEU A 189 -26.86 4.40 19.07
C LEU A 189 -25.54 3.83 18.58
N TYR A 190 -24.46 4.61 18.70
CA TYR A 190 -23.15 4.23 18.19
C TYR A 190 -22.02 4.81 19.04
N LYS A 191 -20.89 4.10 19.09
CA LYS A 191 -19.62 4.57 19.64
C LYS A 191 -18.46 3.86 18.94
N GLY A 192 -17.54 4.62 18.37
CA GLY A 192 -16.32 4.07 17.75
C GLY A 192 -15.89 4.84 16.52
N TYR A 193 -15.07 4.18 15.68
CA TYR A 193 -14.61 4.69 14.39
C TYR A 193 -15.76 5.05 13.47
N MET A 194 -15.69 6.17 12.77
CA MET A 194 -16.69 6.58 11.79
C MET A 194 -16.03 6.71 10.43
N VAL A 195 -16.53 5.97 9.44
CA VAL A 195 -16.10 6.11 8.04
C VAL A 195 -16.52 7.49 7.57
N GLN A 196 -15.54 8.33 7.25
CA GLN A 196 -15.70 9.72 6.85
C GLN A 196 -14.69 10.05 5.77
N ASP A 197 -15.04 10.93 4.83
CA ASP A 197 -14.16 11.24 3.71
C ASP A 197 -12.88 11.96 4.12
N GLN A 198 -12.89 12.64 5.27
CA GLN A 198 -11.75 13.35 5.83
C GLN A 198 -10.75 12.41 6.52
N ASN A 199 -11.11 11.14 6.74
CA ASN A 199 -10.20 10.17 7.35
C ASN A 199 -8.99 9.93 6.44
N THR A 200 -7.87 9.73 7.10
CA THR A 200 -6.56 9.45 6.50
C THR A 200 -5.93 8.27 7.24
N ASP A 201 -4.81 7.78 6.74
CA ASP A 201 -4.02 6.75 7.43
C ASP A 201 -3.41 7.26 8.74
N ASN A 202 -3.40 8.58 8.99
CA ASN A 202 -2.79 9.15 10.20
C ASN A 202 -3.69 10.08 11.00
N ALA A 203 -4.92 10.33 10.56
CA ALA A 203 -5.91 11.10 11.28
C ALA A 203 -7.32 10.63 10.91
N TRP A 204 -8.13 10.25 11.90
CA TRP A 204 -9.45 9.69 11.67
C TRP A 204 -10.45 10.14 12.72
N ILE A 205 -11.72 9.98 12.39
CA ILE A 205 -12.82 10.37 13.24
C ILE A 205 -13.29 9.17 14.08
N GLU A 206 -13.39 9.38 15.39
CA GLU A 206 -14.13 8.50 16.28
C GLU A 206 -15.23 9.30 16.97
N GLY A 207 -16.38 8.71 17.20
CA GLY A 207 -17.47 9.48 17.75
C GLY A 207 -18.50 8.68 18.47
N LYS A 208 -19.55 9.40 18.86
CA LYS A 208 -20.78 8.84 19.40
C LYS A 208 -21.97 9.40 18.65
N ILE A 209 -22.96 8.55 18.41
CA ILE A 209 -24.29 8.97 17.95
C ILE A 209 -25.23 8.81 19.14
N ILE A 210 -25.79 9.91 19.61
CA ILE A 210 -26.69 9.94 20.76
C ILE A 210 -28.07 10.39 20.29
N GLN A 211 -29.08 9.56 20.55
CA GLN A 211 -30.47 9.87 20.32
C GLN A 211 -31.11 10.44 21.58
N VAL A 212 -31.89 11.51 21.42
CA VAL A 212 -32.73 12.11 22.45
C VAL A 212 -34.12 12.34 21.89
N HIS A 213 -35.13 12.18 22.75
CA HIS A 213 -36.52 12.47 22.41
C HIS A 213 -37.03 13.62 23.26
N LEU A 214 -37.77 14.51 22.61
CA LEU A 214 -38.39 15.69 23.21
C LEU A 214 -39.90 15.60 23.11
N ASP A 215 -40.60 15.99 24.16
CA ASP A 215 -42.05 16.08 24.16
C ASP A 215 -42.51 17.41 23.57
N LEU A 216 -43.25 17.33 22.45
CA LEU A 216 -43.70 18.49 21.68
C LEU A 216 -44.58 19.43 22.51
N SER A 217 -45.33 18.90 23.49
CA SER A 217 -46.23 19.68 24.35
C SER A 217 -45.52 20.73 25.20
N THR A 218 -44.20 20.62 25.36
CA THR A 218 -43.38 21.48 26.22
C THR A 218 -42.49 22.47 25.45
N CYS A 219 -42.40 22.35 24.13
CA CYS A 219 -41.49 23.12 23.30
C CYS A 219 -42.13 24.43 22.83
N SER A 220 -41.47 25.56 23.10
CA SER A 220 -41.83 26.85 22.53
C SER A 220 -41.41 26.91 21.06
N ALA A 221 -42.33 27.25 20.15
CA ALA A 221 -42.08 27.28 18.71
C ALA A 221 -41.02 28.35 18.34
N LEU A 222 -39.78 27.94 18.10
CA LEU A 222 -38.75 28.77 17.49
C LEU A 222 -38.24 28.14 16.19
N LYS A 223 -38.02 28.98 15.18
CA LYS A 223 -37.50 28.55 13.87
C LYS A 223 -35.98 28.34 13.96
N PRO A 224 -35.44 27.23 13.43
CA PRO A 224 -34.00 26.99 13.39
C PRO A 224 -33.28 28.06 12.56
N LYS A 225 -32.06 28.42 12.99
CA LYS A 225 -31.17 29.32 12.25
C LYS A 225 -30.35 28.53 11.23
N ASP A 226 -30.19 29.09 10.03
CA ASP A 226 -29.35 28.53 8.96
C ASP A 226 -27.88 28.46 9.41
N ALA A 227 -27.27 27.28 9.27
CA ALA A 227 -25.88 27.01 9.63
C ALA A 227 -24.93 27.39 8.47
N GLY A 228 -23.73 27.85 8.86
CA GLY A 228 -22.80 28.59 8.02
C GLY A 228 -21.87 27.75 7.14
N LYS A 229 -21.72 28.23 5.91
CA LYS A 229 -20.65 28.07 4.91
C LYS A 229 -19.61 26.93 5.09
N HIS A 230 -19.77 25.85 4.32
CA HIS A 230 -18.65 25.05 3.81
C HIS A 230 -18.01 25.63 2.54
N VAL A 231 -16.68 25.46 2.48
CA VAL A 231 -15.75 25.81 1.39
C VAL A 231 -16.07 25.00 0.13
N TRP A 232 -16.13 25.67 -1.01
CA TRP A 232 -16.39 25.05 -2.31
C TRP A 232 -15.35 23.97 -2.64
N PRO A 233 -15.75 22.82 -3.21
CA PRO A 233 -14.79 21.96 -3.87
C PRO A 233 -14.17 22.75 -5.03
N ALA A 234 -12.84 22.89 -5.04
CA ALA A 234 -12.13 23.29 -6.24
C ALA A 234 -12.55 22.31 -7.34
N LEU A 235 -13.15 22.82 -8.42
CA LEU A 235 -13.62 21.99 -9.51
C LEU A 235 -12.39 21.42 -10.22
N GLN A 236 -12.06 20.15 -9.96
CA GLN A 236 -11.03 19.47 -10.72
C GLN A 236 -11.58 19.07 -12.08
N GLN A 237 -10.83 19.35 -13.13
CA GLN A 237 -11.21 19.05 -14.51
C GLN A 237 -10.36 17.91 -15.03
N LEU A 238 -10.99 17.01 -15.80
CA LEU A 238 -10.28 16.06 -16.65
C LEU A 238 -9.61 16.85 -17.78
N LEU A 239 -8.29 16.78 -17.84
CA LEU A 239 -7.48 17.43 -18.86
C LEU A 239 -7.12 16.47 -19.98
N ARG A 240 -6.86 17.02 -21.16
CA ARG A 240 -6.31 16.25 -22.29
C ARG A 240 -4.81 16.04 -22.13
N TRP A 241 -4.35 14.90 -22.61
CA TRP A 241 -2.94 14.57 -22.71
C TRP A 241 -2.35 15.10 -24.01
N GLU A 242 -1.15 15.68 -23.94
CA GLU A 242 -0.27 15.80 -25.10
C GLU A 242 0.45 14.46 -25.35
N GLU A 243 0.74 14.11 -26.61
CA GLU A 243 1.23 12.76 -26.95
C GLU A 243 2.59 12.45 -26.32
N GLU A 244 3.53 13.41 -26.33
CA GLU A 244 4.84 13.26 -25.72
C GLU A 244 4.75 13.21 -24.18
N GLU A 245 3.93 14.08 -23.60
CA GLU A 245 3.64 14.09 -22.16
C GLU A 245 3.10 12.72 -21.70
N ARG A 246 2.11 12.17 -22.42
CA ARG A 246 1.53 10.86 -22.13
C ARG A 246 2.57 9.74 -22.19
N ARG A 247 3.49 9.79 -23.16
CA ARG A 247 4.57 8.80 -23.31
C ARG A 247 5.56 8.88 -22.15
N ASN A 248 6.01 10.09 -21.79
CA ASN A 248 6.95 10.29 -20.69
C ASN A 248 6.34 9.88 -19.35
N PHE A 249 5.11 10.34 -19.07
CA PHE A 249 4.35 9.92 -17.90
C PHE A 249 4.17 8.40 -17.84
N GLY A 250 3.80 7.77 -18.97
CA GLY A 250 3.62 6.32 -19.05
C GLY A 250 4.88 5.51 -18.75
N ARG A 251 6.07 6.01 -19.16
CA ARG A 251 7.38 5.41 -18.83
C ARG A 251 7.68 5.52 -17.34
N SER A 252 7.54 6.71 -16.75
CA SER A 252 7.74 6.92 -15.31
C SER A 252 6.79 6.04 -14.49
N ALA A 253 5.51 6.02 -14.84
CA ALA A 253 4.52 5.17 -14.19
C ALA A 253 4.87 3.68 -14.30
N LYS A 254 5.44 3.22 -15.42
CA LYS A 254 5.91 1.84 -15.59
C LYS A 254 7.09 1.52 -14.70
N ALA A 255 8.08 2.41 -14.63
CA ALA A 255 9.26 2.20 -13.79
C ALA A 255 8.87 2.09 -12.31
N PHE A 256 8.03 3.01 -11.80
CA PHE A 256 7.57 2.96 -10.41
C PHE A 256 6.77 1.71 -10.09
N ILE A 257 5.88 1.28 -10.98
CA ILE A 257 5.10 0.06 -10.76
C ILE A 257 6.00 -1.18 -10.77
N ALA A 258 6.97 -1.26 -11.69
CA ALA A 258 7.91 -2.37 -11.75
C ALA A 258 8.73 -2.49 -10.45
N GLN A 259 9.15 -1.36 -9.88
CA GLN A 259 9.80 -1.32 -8.58
C GLN A 259 8.86 -1.74 -7.45
N ALA A 260 7.60 -1.30 -7.48
CA ALA A 260 6.60 -1.60 -6.45
C ALA A 260 6.19 -3.08 -6.39
N ILE A 261 6.27 -3.81 -7.50
CA ILE A 261 5.93 -5.24 -7.54
C ILE A 261 7.16 -6.16 -7.46
N TYR A 262 8.37 -5.60 -7.44
CA TYR A 262 9.59 -6.38 -7.22
C TYR A 262 9.50 -7.12 -5.87
N PRO A 263 9.96 -8.39 -5.78
CA PRO A 263 10.73 -9.14 -6.76
C PRO A 263 9.90 -9.89 -7.82
N ARG A 264 8.61 -9.61 -8.04
CA ARG A 264 7.77 -10.38 -8.97
C ARG A 264 8.00 -10.01 -10.44
N THR A 265 7.94 -10.99 -11.34
CA THR A 265 8.04 -10.74 -12.79
C THR A 265 6.68 -10.50 -13.40
N LEU A 266 6.63 -9.51 -14.28
CA LEU A 266 5.48 -9.25 -15.13
C LEU A 266 5.38 -10.33 -16.21
N ARG A 267 4.33 -11.16 -16.16
CA ARG A 267 4.05 -12.11 -17.24
C ARG A 267 3.30 -11.43 -18.37
N HIS A 268 2.25 -10.69 -18.02
CA HIS A 268 1.39 -10.00 -18.97
C HIS A 268 0.82 -8.72 -18.35
N MET A 269 0.79 -7.63 -19.11
CA MET A 269 0.08 -6.41 -18.74
C MET A 269 -1.31 -6.48 -19.38
N ALA A 270 -2.33 -6.76 -18.58
CA ALA A 270 -3.68 -6.99 -19.09
C ALA A 270 -4.28 -5.69 -19.65
N LYS A 271 -4.22 -4.61 -18.86
CA LYS A 271 -4.81 -3.31 -19.22
C LYS A 271 -4.08 -2.16 -18.53
N THR A 272 -4.13 -0.99 -19.17
CA THR A 272 -3.60 0.26 -18.65
C THR A 272 -4.44 1.41 -19.18
N PHE A 273 -4.89 2.29 -18.28
CA PHE A 273 -5.38 3.59 -18.69
C PHE A 273 -4.77 4.69 -17.82
N SER A 274 -4.85 5.92 -18.31
CA SER A 274 -4.27 7.08 -17.62
C SER A 274 -5.14 8.30 -17.83
N ILE A 275 -5.41 9.00 -16.75
CA ILE A 275 -6.16 10.25 -16.75
C ILE A 275 -5.25 11.37 -16.27
N LYS A 276 -5.56 12.59 -16.70
CA LYS A 276 -4.88 13.81 -16.26
C LYS A 276 -5.90 14.67 -15.54
N CYS A 277 -5.67 14.97 -14.27
CA CYS A 277 -6.54 15.82 -13.48
C CYS A 277 -5.84 17.17 -13.28
N SER A 278 -6.59 18.28 -13.34
CA SER A 278 -6.08 19.58 -12.92
C SER A 278 -5.61 19.53 -11.48
N GLY A 279 -4.56 20.26 -11.11
CA GLY A 279 -4.01 20.23 -9.75
C GLY A 279 -3.56 21.60 -9.26
N ARG A 280 -2.96 21.60 -8.06
CA ARG A 280 -2.73 22.82 -7.28
C ARG A 280 -1.83 23.77 -8.03
N ARG A 281 -2.26 25.03 -8.19
CA ARG A 281 -1.50 26.07 -8.90
C ARG A 281 -1.13 25.65 -10.33
N GLU A 282 -2.07 25.00 -11.02
CA GLU A 282 -1.96 24.56 -12.42
C GLU A 282 -0.94 23.44 -12.68
N ALA A 283 -0.42 22.78 -11.64
CA ALA A 283 0.42 21.60 -11.83
C ALA A 283 -0.49 20.35 -11.82
N PRO A 284 -0.81 19.76 -12.98
CA PRO A 284 -1.76 18.64 -13.04
C PRO A 284 -1.13 17.37 -12.50
N TYR A 285 -1.97 16.42 -12.10
CA TYR A 285 -1.54 15.08 -11.73
C TYR A 285 -2.02 14.10 -12.80
N GLY A 286 -1.16 13.15 -13.15
CA GLY A 286 -1.58 11.97 -13.88
C GLY A 286 -1.86 10.83 -12.90
N ILE A 287 -2.96 10.10 -13.13
CA ILE A 287 -3.25 8.85 -12.42
C ILE A 287 -3.20 7.72 -13.44
N THR A 288 -2.41 6.68 -13.16
CA THR A 288 -2.39 5.46 -13.97
C THR A 288 -2.92 4.30 -13.15
N MET A 289 -3.79 3.52 -13.78
CA MET A 289 -4.32 2.27 -13.25
C MET A 289 -3.91 1.14 -14.19
N ARG A 290 -3.37 0.06 -13.63
CA ARG A 290 -2.88 -1.09 -14.39
C ARG A 290 -3.24 -2.40 -13.70
N THR A 291 -3.59 -3.39 -14.52
CA THR A 291 -3.76 -4.77 -14.07
C THR A 291 -2.71 -5.65 -14.72
N PHE A 292 -2.07 -6.49 -13.92
CA PHE A 292 -0.99 -7.39 -14.31
C PHE A 292 -1.33 -8.82 -13.93
N GLU A 293 -0.86 -9.76 -14.74
CA GLU A 293 -0.55 -11.10 -14.27
C GLU A 293 0.92 -11.11 -13.88
N VAL A 294 1.19 -11.32 -12.59
CA VAL A 294 2.54 -11.49 -12.08
C VAL A 294 2.77 -12.93 -11.68
N VAL A 295 3.98 -13.40 -11.91
CA VAL A 295 4.49 -14.62 -11.31
C VAL A 295 5.56 -14.23 -10.32
N GLU A 296 5.65 -14.96 -9.22
CA GLU A 296 6.81 -14.86 -8.36
C GLU A 296 8.05 -15.19 -9.21
N CYS A 297 9.01 -14.28 -9.23
CA CYS A 297 10.17 -14.39 -10.12
C CYS A 297 11.00 -15.56 -9.60
N ASP A 298 11.18 -16.59 -10.43
CA ASP A 298 12.25 -17.58 -10.27
C ASP A 298 13.64 -16.96 -10.51
N CYS A 299 13.74 -15.62 -10.54
CA CYS A 299 14.96 -14.85 -10.79
C CYS A 299 16.02 -15.04 -9.72
N LEU A 300 15.63 -15.69 -8.62
CA LEU A 300 16.49 -16.14 -7.54
C LEU A 300 16.46 -17.67 -7.43
N THR A 301 16.36 -18.45 -8.52
CA THR A 301 16.50 -19.93 -8.43
C THR A 301 17.76 -20.36 -7.69
N TYR A 302 18.78 -19.51 -7.66
CA TYR A 302 20.02 -19.73 -6.91
C TYR A 302 19.92 -19.41 -5.41
N ILE A 303 18.84 -18.78 -4.95
CA ILE A 303 18.60 -18.48 -3.54
C ILE A 303 17.46 -19.38 -3.02
N PRO A 304 17.75 -20.28 -2.07
CA PRO A 304 16.75 -21.17 -1.51
C PRO A 304 15.60 -20.39 -0.86
N GLN A 305 14.37 -20.86 -1.05
CA GLN A 305 13.16 -20.17 -0.55
C GLN A 305 13.10 -20.06 0.98
N ASP A 306 13.72 -20.99 1.68
CA ASP A 306 13.85 -20.98 3.15
C ASP A 306 15.07 -20.19 3.64
N GLY A 307 15.86 -19.61 2.72
CA GLY A 307 17.09 -18.89 3.01
C GLY A 307 18.26 -19.79 3.40
N ASN A 308 18.15 -21.11 3.27
CA ASN A 308 19.20 -22.06 3.69
C ASN A 308 19.82 -22.80 2.49
N ALA A 309 21.04 -22.41 2.11
CA ALA A 309 21.81 -23.06 1.05
C ALA A 309 22.50 -24.37 1.50
N GLY A 310 21.93 -25.06 2.49
CA GLY A 310 22.50 -26.27 3.07
C GLY A 310 22.49 -27.49 2.14
N GLU A 311 22.65 -28.67 2.74
CA GLU A 311 22.88 -29.93 2.03
C GLU A 311 21.76 -30.32 1.05
N LEU A 312 20.49 -30.14 1.45
CA LEU A 312 19.34 -30.39 0.58
C LEU A 312 19.38 -29.52 -0.69
N PHE A 313 19.70 -28.23 -0.52
CA PHE A 313 19.78 -27.31 -1.66
C PHE A 313 20.97 -27.65 -2.57
N ALA A 314 22.10 -28.04 -2.00
CA ALA A 314 23.26 -28.50 -2.78
C ALA A 314 22.94 -29.76 -3.60
N SER A 315 22.22 -30.72 -3.01
CA SER A 315 21.80 -31.94 -3.70
C SER A 315 20.82 -31.66 -4.84
N GLU A 316 19.79 -30.85 -4.61
CA GLU A 316 18.83 -30.45 -5.64
C GLU A 316 19.51 -29.65 -6.77
N SER A 317 20.43 -28.75 -6.42
CA SER A 317 21.21 -27.98 -7.40
C SER A 317 22.12 -28.88 -8.24
N ALA A 318 22.79 -29.86 -7.62
CA ALA A 318 23.60 -30.84 -8.33
C ALA A 318 22.76 -31.71 -9.26
N LYS A 319 21.54 -32.08 -8.84
CA LYS A 319 20.58 -32.83 -9.66
C LYS A 319 20.13 -32.04 -10.88
N GLN A 320 19.76 -30.78 -10.66
CA GLN A 320 19.41 -29.88 -11.76
C GLN A 320 20.58 -29.71 -12.73
N LEU A 321 21.80 -29.53 -12.22
CA LEU A 321 23.00 -29.40 -13.06
C LEU A 321 23.26 -30.67 -13.89
N ARG A 322 23.15 -31.86 -13.28
CA ARG A 322 23.25 -33.14 -13.98
C ARG A 322 22.24 -33.22 -15.13
N ASP A 323 20.98 -32.92 -14.84
CA ASP A 323 19.90 -33.02 -15.83
C ASP A 323 20.08 -32.00 -16.97
N GLU A 324 20.52 -30.77 -16.66
CA GLU A 324 20.82 -29.72 -17.66
C GLU A 324 22.04 -30.07 -18.54
N MET A 325 23.01 -30.79 -18.00
CA MET A 325 24.20 -31.25 -18.76
C MET A 325 23.95 -32.57 -19.51
N GLY A 326 22.79 -33.21 -19.32
CA GLY A 326 22.47 -34.50 -19.94
C GLY A 326 23.18 -35.68 -19.27
N GLY A 327 23.49 -35.56 -17.98
CA GLY A 327 24.08 -36.63 -17.18
C GLY A 327 23.18 -37.84 -17.07
N THR A 328 23.79 -39.03 -17.07
CA THR A 328 23.11 -40.32 -17.04
C THR A 328 23.36 -41.11 -15.77
N CYS A 329 24.14 -40.55 -14.84
CA CYS A 329 24.37 -41.16 -13.54
C CYS A 329 23.08 -41.26 -12.72
N SER A 330 23.01 -42.27 -11.87
CA SER A 330 21.87 -42.48 -10.97
C SER A 330 21.79 -41.41 -9.87
N ASP A 331 20.63 -41.26 -9.25
CA ASP A 331 20.46 -40.37 -8.10
C ASP A 331 21.38 -40.78 -6.92
N ASP A 332 21.64 -42.07 -6.74
CA ASP A 332 22.54 -42.58 -5.68
C ASP A 332 24.01 -42.20 -5.97
N GLU A 333 24.47 -42.35 -7.22
CA GLU A 333 25.82 -41.94 -7.63
C GLU A 333 26.02 -40.42 -7.46
N LEU A 334 25.01 -39.63 -7.80
CA LEU A 334 25.04 -38.18 -7.60
C LEU A 334 25.10 -37.83 -6.11
N LEU A 335 24.34 -38.54 -5.27
CA LEU A 335 24.35 -38.32 -3.83
C LEU A 335 25.73 -38.62 -3.22
N GLU A 336 26.40 -39.68 -3.65
CA GLU A 336 27.78 -39.98 -3.23
C GLU A 336 28.75 -38.84 -3.59
N ILE A 337 28.61 -38.22 -4.77
CA ILE A 337 29.41 -37.06 -5.19
C ILE A 337 29.13 -35.85 -4.30
N VAL A 338 27.86 -35.60 -3.98
CA VAL A 338 27.44 -34.48 -3.12
C VAL A 338 27.88 -34.70 -1.67
N ASP A 339 27.86 -35.92 -1.16
CA ASP A 339 28.33 -36.25 0.19
C ASP A 339 29.86 -36.11 0.29
N ALA A 340 30.58 -36.50 -0.76
CA ALA A 340 32.04 -36.36 -0.86
C ALA A 340 32.52 -34.93 -1.20
N LYS A 341 31.61 -33.94 -1.25
CA LYS A 341 31.93 -32.54 -1.57
C LYS A 341 33.03 -31.97 -0.68
N ARG A 342 33.92 -31.18 -1.28
CA ARG A 342 34.86 -30.32 -0.53
C ARG A 342 34.29 -28.91 -0.42
N LEU A 343 34.08 -28.42 0.80
CA LEU A 343 33.68 -27.03 1.03
C LEU A 343 34.89 -26.10 0.81
N ILE A 344 34.81 -25.19 -0.15
CA ILE A 344 35.83 -24.17 -0.41
C ILE A 344 35.55 -22.90 0.41
N HIS A 345 34.29 -22.46 0.46
CA HIS A 345 33.88 -21.29 1.22
C HIS A 345 32.45 -21.44 1.72
N GLY A 346 32.15 -20.90 2.91
CA GLY A 346 30.80 -20.75 3.44
C GLY A 346 30.63 -19.39 4.11
N GLY A 347 29.55 -18.67 3.77
CA GLY A 347 29.22 -17.36 4.32
C GLY A 347 29.01 -16.30 3.24
N TYR A 348 29.34 -15.05 3.54
CA TYR A 348 29.13 -13.92 2.63
C TYR A 348 29.77 -14.12 1.26
N LEU A 349 28.98 -13.86 0.21
CA LEU A 349 29.42 -13.83 -1.19
C LEU A 349 29.25 -12.41 -1.72
N LYS A 350 30.30 -11.87 -2.34
CA LYS A 350 30.25 -10.61 -3.09
C LYS A 350 29.38 -10.80 -4.31
N ASP A 351 28.31 -10.03 -4.36
CA ASP A 351 27.43 -9.93 -5.52
C ASP A 351 27.04 -8.46 -5.72
N ASN A 352 26.83 -8.06 -6.98
CA ASN A 352 26.43 -6.68 -7.29
C ASN A 352 24.99 -6.37 -6.88
N LEU A 353 24.19 -7.39 -6.58
CA LEU A 353 22.85 -7.28 -6.01
C LEU A 353 22.87 -7.10 -4.49
N ASN A 354 24.02 -7.28 -3.81
CA ASN A 354 24.12 -7.00 -2.38
C ASN A 354 23.89 -5.51 -2.11
N THR A 355 23.15 -5.23 -1.05
CA THR A 355 22.86 -3.92 -0.49
C THR A 355 23.19 -3.90 1.00
N ASP A 356 23.22 -2.72 1.61
CA ASP A 356 23.46 -2.57 3.05
C ASP A 356 22.44 -3.34 3.93
N ASN A 357 21.26 -3.63 3.40
CA ASN A 357 20.16 -4.27 4.13
C ASN A 357 19.79 -5.67 3.62
N ALA A 358 20.45 -6.17 2.57
CA ALA A 358 20.21 -7.49 2.01
C ALA A 358 21.45 -7.96 1.23
N TRP A 359 21.97 -9.13 1.57
CA TRP A 359 23.17 -9.69 0.93
C TRP A 359 23.05 -11.20 0.74
N MET A 360 23.89 -11.75 -0.14
CA MET A 360 24.00 -13.17 -0.36
C MET A 360 24.96 -13.82 0.64
N GLU A 361 24.48 -14.87 1.29
CA GLU A 361 25.31 -15.85 2.00
C GLU A 361 25.11 -17.21 1.33
N GLY A 362 26.19 -17.94 1.13
CA GLY A 362 26.13 -19.23 0.45
C GLY A 362 27.41 -20.02 0.58
N PHE A 363 27.51 -21.08 -0.22
CA PHE A 363 28.62 -22.00 -0.19
C PHE A 363 29.25 -22.13 -1.58
N ILE A 364 30.57 -22.21 -1.63
CA ILE A 364 31.30 -22.65 -2.82
C ILE A 364 31.79 -24.06 -2.52
N ILE A 365 31.27 -25.04 -3.25
CA ILE A 365 31.60 -26.45 -3.09
C ILE A 365 32.31 -26.98 -4.32
N HIS A 366 33.23 -27.89 -4.10
CA HIS A 366 33.91 -28.65 -5.15
C HIS A 366 33.35 -30.07 -5.16
N LEU A 367 32.76 -30.43 -6.30
CA LEU A 367 32.24 -31.76 -6.59
C LEU A 367 33.21 -32.47 -7.55
N THR A 368 33.45 -33.75 -7.32
CA THR A 368 34.30 -34.58 -8.18
C THR A 368 33.46 -35.68 -8.78
N ASP A 369 33.29 -35.65 -10.11
CA ASP A 369 32.65 -36.72 -10.87
C ASP A 369 33.76 -37.63 -11.46
N PRO A 370 34.08 -38.76 -10.79
CA PRO A 370 35.22 -39.59 -11.17
C PRO A 370 35.05 -40.29 -12.53
N ASN A 371 33.80 -40.53 -12.94
CA ASN A 371 33.48 -41.27 -14.16
C ASN A 371 33.08 -40.33 -15.32
N GLY A 372 32.73 -39.08 -15.03
CA GLY A 372 32.22 -38.12 -16.01
C GLY A 372 30.79 -38.39 -16.46
N ASN A 373 30.04 -39.22 -15.71
CA ASN A 373 28.69 -39.65 -16.07
C ASN A 373 27.61 -38.68 -15.58
N CYS A 374 27.88 -37.93 -14.50
CA CYS A 374 26.92 -36.99 -13.92
C CYS A 374 26.98 -35.63 -14.62
N PHE A 375 28.17 -35.16 -14.98
CA PHE A 375 28.35 -33.84 -15.58
C PHE A 375 29.05 -33.92 -16.95
N PRO A 376 28.46 -34.62 -17.94
CA PRO A 376 29.12 -34.82 -19.23
C PRO A 376 29.22 -33.52 -20.04
N LEU A 377 30.02 -33.53 -21.12
CA LEU A 377 30.03 -32.43 -22.09
C LEU A 377 28.65 -32.34 -22.76
N PRO A 378 27.97 -31.19 -22.70
CA PRO A 378 26.71 -31.01 -23.42
C PRO A 378 26.95 -31.15 -24.94
N PRO A 379 25.98 -31.70 -25.69
CA PRO A 379 26.12 -31.91 -27.13
C PRO A 379 26.36 -30.57 -27.86
N ALA A 380 27.33 -30.56 -28.78
CA ALA A 380 27.82 -29.35 -29.47
C ALA A 380 26.76 -28.55 -30.26
N SER A 381 25.55 -29.11 -30.46
CA SER A 381 24.45 -28.48 -31.17
C SER A 381 23.61 -27.52 -30.33
N GLU A 382 23.79 -27.50 -29.01
CA GLU A 382 23.09 -26.57 -28.13
C GLU A 382 24.07 -25.50 -27.65
N SER A 383 23.61 -24.24 -27.60
CA SER A 383 24.33 -23.13 -26.99
C SER A 383 24.56 -23.45 -25.51
N SER A 384 25.56 -24.26 -25.20
CA SER A 384 25.72 -24.81 -23.87
C SER A 384 26.19 -23.71 -22.93
N ARG A 385 25.40 -23.44 -21.90
CA ARG A 385 25.75 -22.55 -20.79
C ARG A 385 27.05 -23.03 -20.10
N TYR A 386 27.32 -24.33 -20.15
CA TYR A 386 28.43 -24.99 -19.48
C TYR A 386 29.53 -25.39 -20.48
N ASN A 387 30.78 -25.22 -20.05
CA ASN A 387 31.98 -25.61 -20.80
C ASN A 387 32.99 -26.25 -19.84
N TRP A 388 33.67 -27.29 -20.29
CA TRP A 388 34.80 -27.88 -19.56
C TRP A 388 36.12 -27.22 -20.00
N LEU A 389 36.94 -26.85 -19.03
CA LEU A 389 38.30 -26.35 -19.24
C LEU A 389 39.30 -27.48 -18.99
N ASN A 390 40.19 -27.72 -19.96
CA ASN A 390 41.31 -28.64 -19.76
C ASN A 390 42.33 -28.00 -18.83
N LEU A 391 42.50 -28.58 -17.65
CA LEU A 391 43.53 -28.17 -16.68
C LEU A 391 44.86 -28.84 -17.07
N PRO A 392 45.93 -28.10 -17.40
CA PRO A 392 47.23 -28.68 -17.71
C PRO A 392 47.85 -29.35 -16.46
N MET A 393 48.59 -30.43 -16.69
CA MET A 393 49.18 -31.24 -15.60
C MET A 393 50.31 -30.54 -14.83
N ASP A 394 50.87 -29.45 -15.37
CA ASP A 394 52.13 -28.86 -14.90
C ASP A 394 51.97 -27.73 -13.86
N GLY A 395 50.77 -27.52 -13.30
CA GLY A 395 50.50 -26.50 -12.26
C GLY A 395 50.39 -27.06 -10.84
N ASP A 396 50.33 -26.20 -9.81
CA ASP A 396 50.21 -26.59 -8.38
C ASP A 396 48.81 -27.18 -8.02
N GLY A 397 48.07 -27.66 -9.03
CA GLY A 397 46.78 -28.30 -8.92
C GLY A 397 45.60 -27.40 -9.28
N ILE A 398 44.39 -27.89 -9.00
CA ILE A 398 43.13 -27.22 -9.32
C ILE A 398 42.97 -25.85 -8.61
N ASP A 399 43.64 -25.66 -7.47
CA ASP A 399 43.47 -24.48 -6.62
C ASP A 399 44.02 -23.20 -7.30
N ASP A 400 45.05 -23.31 -8.15
CA ASP A 400 45.58 -22.20 -8.96
C ASP A 400 44.57 -21.70 -10.00
N TYR A 401 43.73 -22.60 -10.52
CA TYR A 401 42.69 -22.27 -11.49
C TYR A 401 41.43 -21.74 -10.81
N LEU A 402 41.10 -22.28 -9.65
CA LEU A 402 39.94 -21.85 -8.87
C LEU A 402 40.16 -20.48 -8.25
N SER A 403 41.38 -20.17 -7.80
CA SER A 403 41.68 -18.92 -7.10
C SER A 403 41.27 -17.65 -7.88
N PRO A 404 41.62 -17.48 -9.18
CA PRO A 404 41.15 -16.35 -9.99
C PRO A 404 39.63 -16.27 -10.15
N LEU A 405 38.93 -17.42 -10.17
CA LEU A 405 37.48 -17.50 -10.37
C LEU A 405 36.72 -17.22 -9.07
N ILE A 406 37.26 -17.64 -7.93
CA ILE A 406 36.61 -17.57 -6.62
C ILE A 406 36.93 -16.24 -5.92
N LYS A 407 38.16 -15.72 -6.04
CA LYS A 407 38.62 -14.51 -5.36
C LYS A 407 37.70 -13.29 -5.56
N PRO A 408 37.13 -13.02 -6.75
CA PRO A 408 36.18 -11.92 -6.95
C PRO A 408 34.89 -12.06 -6.12
N LEU A 409 34.49 -13.30 -5.81
CA LEU A 409 33.25 -13.60 -5.07
C LEU A 409 33.42 -13.47 -3.56
N LEU A 410 34.64 -13.32 -3.04
CA LEU A 410 34.89 -13.41 -1.61
C LEU A 410 35.42 -12.10 -1.03
N ALA A 411 34.91 -11.72 0.14
CA ALA A 411 35.36 -10.51 0.84
C ALA A 411 36.84 -10.57 1.20
N ASN A 412 37.31 -11.72 1.67
CA ASN A 412 38.62 -11.91 2.29
C ASN A 412 39.30 -13.22 1.85
N TYR A 413 39.38 -13.50 0.55
CA TYR A 413 40.10 -14.68 0.06
C TYR A 413 41.61 -14.51 0.32
N LYS A 414 42.19 -15.37 1.17
CA LYS A 414 43.62 -15.39 1.46
C LYS A 414 44.37 -16.26 0.48
#